data_AF-A0A8C6JE94-F1
#
_entry.id   AF-A0A8C6JE94-F1
#
_cell.length_a   1.000
_cell.length_b   1.000
_cell.length_c   1.000
_cell.angle_alpha   90.00
_cell.angle_beta   90.00
_cell.angle_gamma   90.00
#
_symmetry.space_group_name_H-M   'P 1'
#
loop_
_entity.id
_entity.type
_entity.pdbx_description
1 polymer ?
#
loop_
_entity_poly.entity_id
_entity_poly.type
_entity_poly.pdbx_seq_one_letter_code
_entity_poly.pdbx_strand_id
1 'polypeptide(L)'
;MGDWKTITVPVLSSDSKNIFEYTSDKSISSLSMNSQVLRLSLPSAKNMHGFFSAFCTEENIEQSVSYLDRELTTLGFPSIYAESKGKELNLVSVINCMNELLVLQHKNLRAQEEVEMQHLKLGSDMDHLQNCYAKLKEQLELSKREIVGLQERDRQLQNKNRNLHQLLKNEKDEVQKLQNIISSRATQYNHDMKRKEREYNKLKERLHQLVMNKKDKKIAMEVLNYVGRADGKRGAWRTDKTEARNEEEMYKVLLSDYEQRQKQLLVENAELKKVLQQMKKEIISLLPPQKQKLKERSEDGPVLSDLEEDIGELNKENMWELSCETVREQLTNSIRKQWRMLKNHVEKLDNQVSRVHSGALNEEDVISREDHEMETEKLELEIQQCKEMIKTQQQLLQQQLMCPCDDDTTVLLQDCYLLEERERLQEEWRLFREQRKNFEKERRSFTEAAIRLGLERKAFEEDRGAWLKQQFLSISTDYKHSENVTTPSAFLGSSDQDNRLPKSTSQQRKPHCMLGGPVSAEPYQISQYIARNSSSAALRKPAGDSKPNQWVESDKETE
;
A
#
# COMPACT_ATOMS: atom_id res chain seq x y z
N MET A 1 28.78 -11.02 -35.92
CA MET A 1 27.79 -11.44 -36.94
C MET A 1 26.99 -12.59 -36.35
N GLY A 2 25.68 -12.59 -36.55
CA GLY A 2 24.74 -13.48 -35.86
C GLY A 2 23.44 -12.73 -35.64
N ASP A 3 22.57 -12.74 -36.66
CA ASP A 3 21.35 -11.95 -36.69
C ASP A 3 20.27 -12.54 -35.79
N TRP A 4 19.74 -11.71 -34.89
CA TRP A 4 18.49 -11.99 -34.17
C TRP A 4 17.43 -11.01 -34.67
N LYS A 5 16.40 -11.55 -35.35
CA LYS A 5 15.30 -10.76 -35.90
C LYS A 5 14.42 -10.25 -34.76
N THR A 6 14.44 -8.93 -34.53
CA THR A 6 13.49 -8.28 -33.63
C THR A 6 12.08 -8.35 -34.20
N ILE A 7 11.18 -9.09 -33.55
CA ILE A 7 9.75 -9.02 -33.84
C ILE A 7 9.22 -7.72 -33.21
N THR A 8 9.08 -6.69 -34.02
CA THR A 8 8.43 -5.43 -33.62
C THR A 8 6.92 -5.63 -33.49
N VAL A 9 6.41 -5.53 -32.26
CA VAL A 9 4.98 -5.31 -32.01
C VAL A 9 4.63 -3.86 -32.42
N PRO A 10 3.63 -3.63 -33.28
CA PRO A 10 3.28 -2.27 -33.68
C PRO A 10 2.67 -1.47 -32.52
N VAL A 11 3.27 -0.32 -32.21
CA VAL A 11 2.62 0.73 -31.43
C VAL A 11 1.58 1.40 -32.35
N LEU A 12 0.28 1.20 -32.09
CA LEU A 12 -0.74 2.02 -32.73
C LEU A 12 -0.74 3.42 -32.10
N SER A 13 -0.38 4.41 -32.91
CA SER A 13 -0.48 5.83 -32.57
C SER A 13 -1.94 6.28 -32.51
N SER A 14 -2.22 7.28 -31.67
CA SER A 14 -3.42 8.08 -31.77
C SER A 14 -3.48 8.79 -33.12
N ASP A 15 -4.40 8.39 -34.00
CA ASP A 15 -5.27 9.30 -34.76
C ASP A 15 -6.30 8.51 -35.59
N SER A 16 -7.56 8.49 -35.13
CA SER A 16 -8.71 8.07 -35.94
C SER A 16 -9.97 8.77 -35.47
N LYS A 17 -10.10 10.05 -35.82
CA LYS A 17 -11.41 10.74 -35.79
C LYS A 17 -12.34 10.08 -36.83
N ASN A 18 -13.62 9.97 -36.48
CA ASN A 18 -14.71 9.44 -37.32
C ASN A 18 -14.65 7.92 -37.61
N ILE A 19 -15.10 7.12 -36.65
CA ILE A 19 -15.80 5.86 -36.96
C ILE A 19 -17.17 5.93 -36.29
N PHE A 20 -18.20 5.67 -37.09
CA PHE A 20 -19.62 5.88 -36.86
C PHE A 20 -20.14 5.44 -35.48
N GLU A 21 -20.91 6.32 -34.84
CA GLU A 21 -22.02 5.90 -33.99
C GLU A 21 -22.97 5.04 -34.83
N TYR A 22 -22.91 3.72 -34.63
CA TYR A 22 -24.01 2.83 -34.95
C TYR A 22 -24.58 2.30 -33.64
N THR A 23 -25.20 3.21 -32.89
CA THR A 23 -26.16 2.86 -31.84
C THR A 23 -27.29 2.08 -32.50
N SER A 24 -27.13 0.75 -32.50
CA SER A 24 -28.26 -0.14 -32.72
C SER A 24 -29.11 -0.11 -31.46
N ASP A 25 -29.87 0.98 -31.30
CA ASP A 25 -31.06 1.06 -30.47
C ASP A 25 -32.08 0.08 -31.02
N LYS A 26 -31.81 -1.21 -30.77
CA LYS A 26 -32.83 -2.23 -30.75
C LYS A 26 -33.61 -1.98 -29.47
N SER A 27 -34.51 -0.99 -29.58
CA SER A 27 -35.65 -0.83 -28.71
C SER A 27 -36.45 -2.14 -28.79
N ILE A 28 -36.06 -3.11 -27.96
CA ILE A 28 -36.89 -4.25 -27.64
C ILE A 28 -38.07 -3.62 -26.93
N SER A 29 -39.09 -3.31 -27.72
CA SER A 29 -40.30 -2.68 -27.25
C SER A 29 -40.78 -3.51 -26.08
N SER A 30 -41.21 -2.86 -25.01
CA SER A 30 -41.98 -3.51 -23.97
C SER A 30 -43.32 -3.93 -24.58
N LEU A 31 -43.30 -5.03 -25.34
CA LEU A 31 -44.47 -5.80 -25.68
C LEU A 31 -44.98 -6.36 -24.35
N SER A 32 -45.83 -5.53 -23.74
CA SER A 32 -46.95 -5.99 -22.95
C SER A 32 -47.64 -7.06 -23.76
N MET A 33 -47.22 -8.31 -23.54
CA MET A 33 -47.92 -9.50 -23.98
C MET A 33 -49.15 -9.63 -23.09
N ASN A 34 -50.08 -8.69 -23.29
CA ASN A 34 -51.50 -8.98 -23.26
C ASN A 34 -51.71 -10.10 -24.26
N SER A 35 -51.49 -11.33 -23.77
CA SER A 35 -51.79 -12.55 -24.48
C SER A 35 -53.30 -12.63 -24.59
N GLN A 36 -53.83 -11.92 -25.57
CA GLN A 36 -55.08 -12.27 -26.24
C GLN A 36 -54.84 -13.59 -26.97
N VAL A 37 -54.60 -14.66 -26.18
CA VAL A 37 -55.04 -15.98 -26.57
C VAL A 37 -56.52 -15.78 -26.89
N LEU A 38 -56.88 -16.08 -28.13
CA LEU A 38 -58.27 -16.32 -28.49
C LEU A 38 -58.69 -17.60 -27.76
N ARG A 39 -58.93 -17.47 -26.45
CA ARG A 39 -59.75 -18.39 -25.68
C ARG A 39 -61.12 -18.30 -26.35
N LEU A 40 -61.39 -19.25 -27.24
CA LEU A 40 -62.74 -19.73 -27.46
C LEU A 40 -63.27 -20.06 -26.07
N SER A 41 -64.00 -19.11 -25.52
CA SER A 41 -64.43 -19.12 -24.14
C SER A 41 -65.65 -20.02 -24.08
N LEU A 42 -65.42 -21.33 -24.14
CA LEU A 42 -66.43 -22.28 -23.73
C LEU A 42 -66.82 -21.89 -22.29
N PRO A 43 -68.10 -21.63 -22.01
CA PRO A 43 -68.48 -20.87 -20.83
C PRO A 43 -68.01 -21.56 -19.56
N SER A 44 -67.12 -20.88 -18.83
CA SER A 44 -66.67 -21.27 -17.51
C SER A 44 -67.87 -21.67 -16.65
N ALA A 45 -67.81 -22.86 -16.03
CA ALA A 45 -68.87 -23.44 -15.21
C ALA A 45 -69.07 -22.72 -13.85
N LYS A 46 -68.97 -21.39 -13.84
CA LYS A 46 -69.23 -20.48 -12.72
C LYS A 46 -70.52 -19.69 -12.94
N ASN A 47 -71.57 -20.37 -13.41
CA ASN A 47 -72.94 -19.86 -13.33
C ASN A 47 -73.99 -21.00 -13.37
N MET A 48 -73.96 -21.90 -12.39
CA MET A 48 -74.96 -22.97 -12.21
C MET A 48 -76.21 -22.52 -11.42
N HIS A 49 -76.50 -21.22 -11.41
CA HIS A 49 -77.76 -20.66 -10.91
C HIS A 49 -78.38 -19.77 -11.99
N GLY A 50 -79.12 -20.41 -12.90
CA GLY A 50 -79.80 -19.76 -14.01
C GLY A 50 -80.91 -20.65 -14.59
N PHE A 51 -82.09 -20.57 -13.97
CA PHE A 51 -83.41 -20.96 -14.51
C PHE A 51 -83.62 -22.40 -15.02
N PHE A 52 -84.41 -23.17 -14.26
CA PHE A 52 -85.12 -24.36 -14.75
C PHE A 52 -86.25 -23.98 -15.72
N SER A 53 -85.92 -23.63 -16.97
CA SER A 53 -86.81 -23.90 -18.10
C SER A 53 -86.45 -25.29 -18.64
N ALA A 54 -87.38 -26.23 -18.60
CA ALA A 54 -87.13 -27.55 -19.20
C ALA A 54 -86.87 -27.41 -20.70
N PHE A 55 -85.75 -27.95 -21.17
CA PHE A 55 -85.38 -27.93 -22.60
C PHE A 55 -86.46 -28.60 -23.47
N CYS A 56 -87.01 -29.72 -22.98
CA CYS A 56 -88.10 -30.44 -23.62
C CYS A 56 -89.40 -30.31 -22.80
N THR A 57 -90.50 -30.04 -23.50
CA THR A 57 -91.89 -30.07 -22.99
C THR A 57 -92.75 -30.89 -23.96
N GLU A 58 -93.97 -31.27 -23.55
CA GLU A 58 -94.87 -32.09 -24.40
C GLU A 58 -95.18 -31.40 -25.75
N GLU A 59 -95.27 -30.07 -25.76
CA GLU A 59 -95.57 -29.27 -26.97
C GLU A 59 -94.38 -29.14 -27.94
N ASN A 60 -93.14 -29.33 -27.48
CA ASN A 60 -91.93 -29.08 -28.29
C ASN A 60 -91.12 -30.35 -28.61
N ILE A 61 -91.58 -31.53 -28.18
CA ILE A 61 -90.80 -32.77 -28.18
C ILE A 61 -90.20 -33.15 -29.55
N GLU A 62 -90.98 -33.08 -30.64
CA GLU A 62 -90.49 -33.40 -31.98
C GLU A 62 -89.38 -32.44 -32.45
N GLN A 63 -89.49 -31.15 -32.08
CA GLN A 63 -88.51 -30.12 -32.43
C GLN A 63 -87.24 -30.28 -31.59
N SER A 64 -87.38 -30.55 -30.29
CA SER A 64 -86.29 -30.83 -29.36
C SER A 64 -85.50 -32.07 -29.75
N VAL A 65 -86.18 -33.15 -30.14
CA VAL A 65 -85.57 -34.38 -30.65
C VAL A 65 -84.86 -34.13 -31.98
N SER A 66 -85.49 -33.43 -32.93
CA SER A 66 -84.87 -33.10 -34.22
C SER A 66 -83.64 -32.18 -34.07
N TYR A 67 -83.66 -31.28 -33.08
CA TYR A 67 -82.51 -30.46 -32.72
C TYR A 67 -81.38 -31.32 -32.15
N LEU A 68 -81.66 -32.17 -31.15
CA LEU A 68 -80.67 -33.06 -30.54
C LEU A 68 -80.04 -34.00 -31.58
N ASP A 69 -80.83 -34.64 -32.44
CA ASP A 69 -80.35 -35.50 -33.53
C ASP A 69 -79.37 -34.75 -34.45
N ARG A 70 -79.68 -33.50 -34.81
CA ARG A 70 -78.83 -32.65 -35.64
C ARG A 70 -77.53 -32.25 -34.93
N GLU A 71 -77.58 -31.81 -33.68
CA GLU A 71 -76.37 -31.44 -32.93
C GLU A 71 -75.49 -32.67 -32.66
N LEU A 72 -76.08 -33.81 -32.31
CA LEU A 72 -75.39 -35.11 -32.17
C LEU A 72 -74.68 -35.51 -33.47
N THR A 73 -75.40 -35.48 -34.59
CA THR A 73 -74.83 -35.80 -35.91
C THR A 73 -73.72 -34.82 -36.31
N THR A 74 -73.86 -33.54 -35.95
CA THR A 74 -72.83 -32.50 -36.18
C THR A 74 -71.57 -32.74 -35.33
N LEU A 75 -71.71 -33.29 -34.14
CA LEU A 75 -70.62 -33.75 -33.27
C LEU A 75 -70.04 -35.12 -33.68
N GLY A 76 -70.62 -35.76 -34.71
CA GLY A 76 -70.15 -37.03 -35.28
C GLY A 76 -70.79 -38.29 -34.71
N PHE A 77 -71.85 -38.18 -33.90
CA PHE A 77 -72.59 -39.33 -33.37
C PHE A 77 -73.61 -39.90 -34.39
N PRO A 78 -73.98 -41.18 -34.27
CA PRO A 78 -75.09 -41.76 -35.04
C PRO A 78 -76.43 -41.06 -34.77
N SER A 79 -77.31 -41.05 -35.79
CA SER A 79 -78.67 -40.53 -35.64
C SER A 79 -79.48 -41.37 -34.63
N ILE A 80 -80.36 -40.70 -33.89
CA ILE A 80 -81.26 -41.33 -32.91
C ILE A 80 -82.55 -41.87 -33.52
N TYR A 81 -82.78 -41.64 -34.83
CA TYR A 81 -83.88 -42.25 -35.59
C TYR A 81 -83.50 -43.64 -36.12
N ALA A 82 -84.49 -44.51 -36.28
CA ALA A 82 -84.33 -45.79 -36.96
C ALA A 82 -84.24 -45.62 -38.50
N GLU A 83 -83.39 -46.41 -39.17
CA GLU A 83 -83.24 -46.39 -40.65
C GLU A 83 -84.44 -46.99 -41.42
N SER A 84 -85.45 -47.49 -40.70
CA SER A 84 -86.72 -47.95 -41.28
C SER A 84 -87.54 -46.79 -41.89
N LYS A 85 -88.50 -47.10 -42.78
CA LYS A 85 -89.28 -46.10 -43.54
C LYS A 85 -90.24 -45.20 -42.73
N GLY A 86 -90.18 -45.23 -41.40
CA GLY A 86 -90.86 -44.30 -40.50
C GLY A 86 -89.84 -43.67 -39.56
N LYS A 87 -89.99 -42.37 -39.25
CA LYS A 87 -89.13 -41.61 -38.33
C LYS A 87 -89.39 -41.99 -36.86
N GLU A 88 -89.25 -43.27 -36.53
CA GLU A 88 -89.42 -43.77 -35.17
C GLU A 88 -88.10 -43.63 -34.41
N LEU A 89 -88.21 -43.29 -33.12
CA LEU A 89 -87.04 -43.15 -32.24
C LEU A 89 -86.49 -44.51 -31.86
N ASN A 90 -85.19 -44.70 -32.10
CA ASN A 90 -84.50 -45.90 -31.68
C ASN A 90 -83.94 -45.69 -30.26
N LEU A 91 -84.63 -46.23 -29.26
CA LEU A 91 -84.21 -46.14 -27.85
C LEU A 91 -82.79 -46.67 -27.61
N VAL A 92 -82.35 -47.69 -28.37
CA VAL A 92 -80.99 -48.24 -28.25
C VAL A 92 -79.96 -47.25 -28.81
N SER A 93 -80.24 -46.60 -29.94
CA SER A 93 -79.40 -45.51 -30.47
C SER A 93 -79.32 -44.35 -29.47
N VAL A 94 -80.45 -43.93 -28.88
CA VAL A 94 -80.48 -42.86 -27.87
C VAL A 94 -79.60 -43.20 -26.66
N ILE A 95 -79.75 -44.39 -26.08
CA ILE A 95 -78.98 -44.80 -24.90
C ILE A 95 -77.48 -44.93 -25.23
N ASN A 96 -77.13 -45.46 -26.39
CA ASN A 96 -75.74 -45.55 -26.83
C ASN A 96 -75.13 -44.16 -27.06
N CYS A 97 -75.81 -43.25 -27.76
CA CYS A 97 -75.36 -41.87 -27.96
C CYS A 97 -75.22 -41.12 -26.63
N MET A 98 -76.12 -41.34 -25.66
CA MET A 98 -75.96 -40.78 -24.30
C MET A 98 -74.73 -41.34 -23.56
N ASN A 99 -74.45 -42.64 -23.69
CA ASN A 99 -73.25 -43.24 -23.09
C ASN A 99 -71.97 -42.74 -23.77
N GLU A 100 -71.94 -42.64 -25.10
CA GLU A 100 -70.80 -42.08 -25.84
C GLU A 100 -70.57 -40.60 -25.53
N LEU A 101 -71.64 -39.79 -25.38
CA LEU A 101 -71.56 -38.41 -24.88
C LEU A 101 -70.92 -38.34 -23.49
N LEU A 102 -71.33 -39.21 -22.54
CA LEU A 102 -70.73 -39.25 -21.20
C LEU A 102 -69.26 -39.68 -21.25
N VAL A 103 -68.90 -40.66 -22.07
CA VAL A 103 -67.48 -41.06 -22.27
C VAL A 103 -66.68 -39.91 -22.89
N LEU A 104 -67.23 -39.19 -23.87
CA LEU A 104 -66.60 -38.03 -24.48
C LEU A 104 -66.44 -36.88 -23.46
N GLN A 105 -67.44 -36.62 -22.62
CA GLN A 105 -67.36 -35.62 -21.55
C GLN A 105 -66.24 -35.95 -20.56
N HIS A 106 -66.15 -37.19 -20.08
CA HIS A 106 -65.07 -37.63 -19.19
C HIS A 106 -63.69 -37.61 -19.87
N LYS A 107 -63.61 -37.81 -21.19
CA LYS A 107 -62.37 -37.67 -21.96
C LYS A 107 -61.96 -36.21 -22.09
N ASN A 108 -62.90 -35.32 -22.42
CA ASN A 108 -62.66 -33.89 -22.55
C ASN A 108 -62.27 -33.26 -21.21
N LEU A 109 -62.91 -33.66 -20.10
CA LEU A 109 -62.55 -33.18 -18.77
C LEU A 109 -61.10 -33.56 -18.40
N ARG A 110 -60.70 -34.82 -18.62
CA ARG A 110 -59.31 -35.25 -18.38
C ARG A 110 -58.30 -34.54 -19.29
N ALA A 111 -58.65 -34.29 -20.55
CA ALA A 111 -57.80 -33.52 -21.46
C ALA A 111 -57.68 -32.05 -21.04
N GLN A 112 -58.76 -31.46 -20.49
CA GLN A 112 -58.73 -30.12 -19.91
C GLN A 112 -57.84 -30.08 -18.66
N GLU A 113 -58.00 -31.02 -17.73
CA GLU A 113 -57.17 -31.15 -16.52
C GLU A 113 -55.68 -31.29 -16.87
N GLU A 114 -55.35 -32.09 -17.89
CA GLU A 114 -53.98 -32.25 -18.40
C GLU A 114 -53.43 -30.92 -18.96
N VAL A 115 -54.21 -30.20 -19.78
CA VAL A 115 -53.80 -28.89 -20.32
C VAL A 115 -53.65 -27.83 -19.22
N GLU A 116 -54.52 -27.82 -18.22
CA GLU A 116 -54.42 -26.93 -17.05
C GLU A 116 -53.15 -27.24 -16.22
N MET A 117 -52.83 -28.52 -16.01
CA MET A 117 -51.59 -28.94 -15.36
C MET A 117 -50.34 -28.53 -16.15
N GLN A 118 -50.34 -28.71 -17.48
CA GLN A 118 -49.22 -28.27 -18.32
C GLN A 118 -49.09 -26.74 -18.32
N HIS A 119 -50.20 -25.98 -18.29
CA HIS A 119 -50.18 -24.52 -18.19
C HIS A 119 -49.59 -24.05 -16.84
N LEU A 120 -49.94 -24.71 -15.72
CA LEU A 120 -49.35 -24.41 -14.41
C LEU A 120 -47.84 -24.71 -14.39
N LYS A 121 -47.43 -25.84 -14.98
CA LYS A 121 -46.01 -26.21 -15.10
C LYS A 121 -45.23 -25.18 -15.94
N LEU A 122 -45.71 -24.85 -17.13
CA LEU A 122 -45.09 -23.85 -18.00
C LEU A 122 -45.03 -22.46 -17.36
N GLY A 123 -46.03 -22.10 -16.55
CA GLY A 123 -46.00 -20.88 -15.72
C GLY A 123 -44.83 -20.88 -14.73
N SER A 124 -44.69 -21.96 -13.95
CA SER A 124 -43.58 -22.13 -13.00
C SER A 124 -42.21 -22.14 -13.70
N ASP A 125 -42.09 -22.79 -14.86
CA ASP A 125 -40.85 -22.83 -15.64
C ASP A 125 -40.49 -21.43 -16.18
N MET A 126 -41.49 -20.65 -16.62
CA MET A 126 -41.31 -19.25 -17.05
C MET A 126 -40.87 -18.34 -15.90
N ASP A 127 -41.53 -18.43 -14.74
CA ASP A 127 -41.17 -17.66 -13.54
C ASP A 127 -39.76 -18.01 -13.06
N HIS A 128 -39.39 -19.29 -13.09
CA HIS A 128 -38.02 -19.72 -12.76
C HIS A 128 -36.99 -19.14 -13.73
N LEU A 129 -37.26 -19.21 -15.04
CA LEU A 129 -36.37 -18.65 -16.07
C LEU A 129 -36.23 -17.14 -15.95
N GLN A 130 -37.33 -16.42 -15.68
CA GLN A 130 -37.34 -14.97 -15.46
C GLN A 130 -36.51 -14.59 -14.23
N ASN A 131 -36.63 -15.33 -13.13
CA ASN A 131 -35.82 -15.13 -11.92
C ASN A 131 -34.33 -15.41 -12.16
N CYS A 132 -33.99 -16.46 -12.90
CA CYS A 132 -32.60 -16.76 -13.29
C CYS A 132 -32.02 -15.67 -14.19
N TYR A 133 -32.79 -15.17 -15.16
CA TYR A 133 -32.39 -14.05 -16.01
C TYR A 133 -32.16 -12.76 -15.21
N ALA A 134 -33.03 -12.45 -14.24
CA ALA A 134 -32.87 -11.29 -13.37
C ALA A 134 -31.57 -11.34 -12.55
N LYS A 135 -31.27 -12.50 -11.93
CA LYS A 135 -30.01 -12.72 -11.19
C LYS A 135 -28.78 -12.59 -12.08
N LEU A 136 -28.80 -13.18 -13.28
CA LEU A 136 -27.68 -13.09 -14.22
C LEU A 136 -27.46 -11.66 -14.71
N LYS A 137 -28.53 -10.90 -14.93
CA LYS A 137 -28.48 -9.47 -15.27
C LYS A 137 -27.87 -8.64 -14.14
N GLU A 138 -28.23 -8.91 -12.89
CA GLU A 138 -27.63 -8.23 -11.73
C GLU A 138 -26.13 -8.53 -11.62
N GLN A 139 -25.71 -9.80 -11.75
CA GLN A 139 -24.30 -10.19 -11.76
C GLN A 139 -23.51 -9.50 -12.89
N LEU A 140 -24.11 -9.40 -14.09
CA LEU A 140 -23.51 -8.67 -15.21
C LEU A 140 -23.30 -7.18 -14.89
N GLU A 141 -24.29 -6.51 -14.28
CA GLU A 141 -24.17 -5.10 -13.88
C GLU A 141 -23.18 -4.89 -12.72
N LEU A 142 -23.07 -5.84 -11.79
CA LEU A 142 -22.03 -5.83 -10.76
C LEU A 142 -20.62 -5.96 -11.37
N SER A 143 -20.42 -6.94 -12.26
CA SER A 143 -19.15 -7.14 -12.97
C SER A 143 -18.75 -5.92 -13.81
N LYS A 144 -19.70 -5.28 -14.51
CA LYS A 144 -19.44 -4.02 -15.24
C LYS A 144 -18.94 -2.91 -14.31
N ARG A 145 -19.55 -2.72 -13.13
CA ARG A 145 -19.11 -1.71 -12.14
C ARG A 145 -17.73 -2.04 -11.61
N GLU A 146 -17.43 -3.31 -11.34
CA GLU A 146 -16.12 -3.75 -10.89
C GLU A 146 -15.04 -3.50 -11.94
N ILE A 147 -15.30 -3.81 -13.22
CA ILE A 147 -14.41 -3.52 -14.35
C ILE A 147 -14.08 -2.02 -14.44
N VAL A 148 -15.07 -1.14 -14.31
CA VAL A 148 -14.85 0.33 -14.28
C VAL A 148 -13.98 0.73 -13.09
N GLY A 149 -14.21 0.15 -11.91
CA GLY A 149 -13.38 0.38 -10.72
C GLY A 149 -11.93 -0.13 -10.86
N LEU A 150 -11.72 -1.25 -11.56
CA LEU A 150 -10.41 -1.78 -11.92
C LEU A 150 -9.69 -0.88 -12.93
N GLN A 151 -10.39 -0.43 -13.98
CA GLN A 151 -9.85 0.47 -15.01
C GLN A 151 -9.38 1.81 -14.43
N GLU A 152 -10.14 2.42 -13.51
CA GLU A 152 -9.72 3.65 -12.84
C GLU A 152 -8.51 3.43 -11.93
N ARG A 153 -8.43 2.29 -11.21
CA ARG A 153 -7.24 1.94 -10.43
C ARG A 153 -6.01 1.72 -11.31
N ASP A 154 -6.15 1.05 -12.46
CA ASP A 154 -5.05 0.91 -13.41
C ASP A 154 -4.60 2.27 -13.97
N ARG A 155 -5.53 3.13 -14.39
CA ARG A 155 -5.23 4.50 -14.85
C ARG A 155 -4.43 5.30 -13.80
N GLN A 156 -4.78 5.18 -12.51
CA GLN A 156 -4.05 5.80 -11.42
C GLN A 156 -2.64 5.22 -11.23
N LEU A 157 -2.49 3.90 -11.32
CA LEU A 157 -1.19 3.22 -11.25
C LEU A 157 -0.30 3.59 -12.44
N GLN A 158 -0.83 3.62 -13.67
CA GLN A 158 -0.11 4.08 -14.86
C GLN A 158 0.40 5.52 -14.68
N ASN A 159 -0.42 6.43 -14.14
CA ASN A 159 0.00 7.82 -13.90
C ASN A 159 1.07 7.93 -12.82
N LYS A 160 0.96 7.19 -11.70
CA LYS A 160 2.04 7.08 -10.70
C LYS A 160 3.33 6.56 -11.32
N ASN A 161 3.23 5.53 -12.17
CA ASN A 161 4.37 4.91 -12.84
C ASN A 161 5.05 5.87 -13.84
N ARG A 162 4.28 6.63 -14.63
CA ARG A 162 4.80 7.72 -15.49
C ARG A 162 5.54 8.79 -14.68
N ASN A 163 4.97 9.23 -13.55
CA ASN A 163 5.60 10.22 -12.68
C ASN A 163 6.92 9.71 -12.07
N LEU A 164 6.96 8.47 -11.61
CA LEU A 164 8.19 7.83 -11.09
C LEU A 164 9.26 7.68 -12.18
N HIS A 165 8.88 7.34 -13.42
CA HIS A 165 9.80 7.31 -14.56
C HIS A 165 10.39 8.68 -14.86
N GLN A 166 9.59 9.75 -14.81
CA GLN A 166 10.07 11.11 -15.02
C GLN A 166 11.01 11.56 -13.90
N LEU A 167 10.70 11.24 -12.63
CA LEU A 167 11.58 11.53 -11.51
C LEU A 167 12.92 10.77 -11.64
N LEU A 168 12.88 9.48 -11.93
CA LEU A 168 14.07 8.66 -12.17
C LEU A 168 14.93 9.17 -13.33
N LYS A 169 14.30 9.71 -14.38
CA LYS A 169 15.01 10.37 -15.48
C LYS A 169 15.72 11.65 -15.00
N ASN A 170 15.01 12.52 -14.26
CA ASN A 170 15.59 13.75 -13.72
C ASN A 170 16.81 13.46 -12.82
N GLU A 171 16.70 12.46 -11.93
CA GLU A 171 17.81 12.03 -11.06
C GLU A 171 19.00 11.48 -11.85
N LYS A 172 18.76 10.70 -12.92
CA LYS A 172 19.83 10.23 -13.82
C LYS A 172 20.53 11.38 -14.52
N ASP A 173 19.76 12.36 -15.01
CA ASP A 173 20.31 13.55 -15.68
C ASP A 173 21.13 14.41 -14.70
N GLU A 174 20.72 14.52 -13.44
CA GLU A 174 21.47 15.24 -12.39
C GLU A 174 22.74 14.48 -11.96
N VAL A 175 22.67 13.18 -11.75
CA VAL A 175 23.86 12.33 -11.51
C VAL A 175 24.86 12.46 -12.65
N GLN A 176 24.40 12.51 -13.91
CA GLN A 176 25.29 12.71 -15.05
C GLN A 176 25.94 14.10 -15.06
N LYS A 177 25.22 15.18 -14.68
CA LYS A 177 25.80 16.52 -14.51
C LYS A 177 26.88 16.51 -13.41
N LEU A 178 26.57 15.95 -12.24
CA LEU A 178 27.51 15.87 -11.12
C LEU A 178 28.75 15.05 -11.49
N GLN A 179 28.58 13.93 -12.20
CA GLN A 179 29.69 13.13 -12.71
C GLN A 179 30.58 13.91 -13.69
N ASN A 180 29.98 14.73 -14.57
CA ASN A 180 30.72 15.60 -15.48
C ASN A 180 31.50 16.69 -14.72
N ILE A 181 30.93 17.28 -13.66
CA ILE A 181 31.58 18.27 -12.79
C ILE A 181 32.75 17.63 -12.01
N ILE A 182 32.57 16.42 -11.48
CA ILE A 182 33.64 15.68 -10.79
C ILE A 182 34.79 15.37 -11.75
N SER A 183 34.47 14.94 -12.98
CA SER A 183 35.46 14.67 -14.03
C SER A 183 36.25 15.93 -14.44
N SER A 184 35.57 17.05 -14.71
CA SER A 184 36.24 18.32 -15.07
C SER A 184 37.08 18.88 -13.91
N ARG A 185 36.62 18.74 -12.67
CA ARG A 185 37.39 19.14 -11.48
C ARG A 185 38.61 18.25 -11.26
N ALA A 186 38.50 16.94 -11.54
CA ALA A 186 39.63 16.02 -11.47
C ALA A 186 40.69 16.30 -12.54
N THR A 187 40.32 16.68 -13.76
CA THR A 187 41.28 17.08 -14.80
C THR A 187 41.94 18.42 -14.47
N GLN A 188 41.20 19.39 -13.93
CA GLN A 188 41.74 20.66 -13.43
C GLN A 188 42.77 20.44 -12.31
N TYR A 189 42.45 19.65 -11.27
CA TYR A 189 43.39 19.34 -10.20
C TYR A 189 44.65 18.63 -10.71
N ASN A 190 44.52 17.70 -11.66
CA ASN A 190 45.67 17.04 -12.29
C ASN A 190 46.56 18.04 -13.05
N HIS A 191 45.97 19.01 -13.76
CA HIS A 191 46.73 20.04 -14.46
C HIS A 191 47.49 20.95 -13.47
N ASP A 192 46.82 21.39 -12.41
CA ASP A 192 47.39 22.29 -11.42
C ASP A 192 48.47 21.60 -10.57
N MET A 193 48.27 20.31 -10.23
CA MET A 193 49.30 19.47 -9.59
C MET A 193 50.54 19.37 -10.49
N LYS A 194 50.39 19.05 -11.78
CA LYS A 194 51.50 19.02 -12.74
C LYS A 194 52.17 20.38 -12.93
N ARG A 195 51.44 21.50 -12.77
CA ARG A 195 52.05 22.84 -12.75
C ARG A 195 52.92 23.02 -11.51
N LYS A 196 52.42 22.66 -10.33
CA LYS A 196 53.15 22.77 -9.05
C LYS A 196 54.36 21.86 -8.98
N GLU A 197 54.27 20.64 -9.51
CA GLU A 197 55.39 19.72 -9.65
C GLU A 197 56.51 20.30 -10.54
N ARG A 198 56.15 20.91 -11.68
CA ARG A 198 57.10 21.62 -12.55
C ARG A 198 57.73 22.84 -11.88
N GLU A 199 56.98 23.60 -11.07
CA GLU A 199 57.52 24.72 -10.28
C GLU A 199 58.49 24.23 -9.19
N TYR A 200 58.14 23.15 -8.48
CA TYR A 200 58.96 22.51 -7.47
C TYR A 200 60.27 21.97 -8.06
N ASN A 201 60.21 21.27 -9.20
CA ASN A 201 61.41 20.74 -9.87
C ASN A 201 62.36 21.88 -10.30
N LYS A 202 61.84 22.98 -10.87
CA LYS A 202 62.65 24.18 -11.17
C LYS A 202 63.29 24.80 -9.93
N LEU A 203 62.58 24.84 -8.80
CA LEU A 203 63.13 25.32 -7.53
C LEU A 203 64.22 24.38 -6.99
N LYS A 204 64.00 23.07 -7.08
CA LYS A 204 64.95 22.02 -6.69
C LYS A 204 66.22 22.12 -7.53
N GLU A 205 66.12 22.28 -8.85
CA GLU A 205 67.25 22.50 -9.77
C GLU A 205 68.07 23.74 -9.37
N ARG A 206 67.42 24.89 -9.17
CA ARG A 206 68.08 26.13 -8.70
C ARG A 206 68.79 25.94 -7.37
N LEU A 207 68.18 25.22 -6.42
CA LEU A 207 68.81 24.93 -5.14
C LEU A 207 70.04 24.03 -5.31
N HIS A 208 69.98 23.00 -6.16
CA HIS A 208 71.14 22.16 -6.47
C HIS A 208 72.26 22.97 -7.12
N GLN A 209 71.95 23.85 -8.09
CA GLN A 209 72.93 24.76 -8.70
C GLN A 209 73.58 25.67 -7.64
N LEU A 210 72.80 26.26 -6.72
CA LEU A 210 73.33 27.08 -5.63
C LEU A 210 74.23 26.28 -4.66
N VAL A 211 73.93 25.01 -4.40
CA VAL A 211 74.77 24.15 -3.55
C VAL A 211 76.04 23.69 -4.26
N MET A 212 75.99 23.40 -5.56
CA MET A 212 77.20 23.07 -6.35
C MET A 212 78.11 24.30 -6.48
N ASN A 213 77.58 25.45 -6.92
CA ASN A 213 78.35 26.68 -7.12
C ASN A 213 79.00 27.22 -5.83
N LYS A 214 78.53 26.81 -4.65
CA LYS A 214 79.13 27.15 -3.34
C LYS A 214 80.37 26.33 -2.99
N LYS A 215 80.65 25.22 -3.67
CA LYS A 215 81.85 24.41 -3.39
C LYS A 215 83.12 25.00 -4.02
N ASP A 216 82.99 25.73 -5.13
CA ASP A 216 84.13 26.23 -5.90
C ASP A 216 84.48 27.70 -5.66
N LYS A 217 83.77 28.39 -4.75
CA LYS A 217 84.04 29.81 -4.43
C LYS A 217 84.11 30.06 -2.93
N LYS A 218 85.32 30.39 -2.46
CA LYS A 218 85.63 30.88 -1.12
C LYS A 218 84.70 32.06 -0.77
N ILE A 219 84.16 32.06 0.44
CA ILE A 219 83.12 33.00 0.88
C ILE A 219 83.66 34.43 0.86
N ALA A 220 83.28 35.20 -0.16
CA ALA A 220 83.35 36.65 -0.22
C ALA A 220 81.92 37.18 -0.29
N MET A 221 81.56 38.09 0.61
CA MET A 221 80.20 38.61 0.73
C MET A 221 79.99 39.80 -0.23
N GLU A 222 79.95 39.52 -1.53
CA GLU A 222 79.62 40.52 -2.55
C GLU A 222 78.10 40.65 -2.70
N VAL A 223 77.54 41.77 -2.23
CA VAL A 223 76.14 42.17 -2.51
C VAL A 223 76.08 42.77 -3.92
N LEU A 224 76.28 41.92 -4.93
CA LEU A 224 76.32 42.32 -6.34
C LEU A 224 75.00 41.97 -7.05
N ASN A 225 73.90 42.56 -6.59
CA ASN A 225 72.73 42.96 -7.38
C ASN A 225 71.64 43.55 -6.49
N TYR A 226 71.24 44.80 -6.74
CA TYR A 226 69.98 45.35 -6.23
C TYR A 226 68.82 44.54 -6.80
N VAL A 227 67.90 44.05 -5.95
CA VAL A 227 66.67 43.39 -6.40
C VAL A 227 65.64 44.45 -6.85
N GLY A 228 65.97 45.17 -7.92
CA GLY A 228 65.02 45.92 -8.73
C GLY A 228 64.29 44.95 -9.66
N ARG A 229 62.99 44.73 -9.45
CA ARG A 229 62.17 43.94 -10.37
C ARG A 229 61.91 44.74 -11.64
N ALA A 230 62.00 44.10 -12.81
CA ALA A 230 61.80 44.73 -14.12
C ALA A 230 60.38 45.27 -14.40
N ASP A 231 59.42 45.06 -13.48
CA ASP A 231 58.04 45.58 -13.54
C ASP A 231 57.83 46.82 -12.62
N GLY A 232 58.88 47.32 -11.95
CA GLY A 232 58.82 48.49 -11.06
C GLY A 232 58.01 48.31 -9.77
N LYS A 233 57.12 47.31 -9.70
CA LYS A 233 56.31 46.99 -8.52
C LYS A 233 57.09 46.08 -7.57
N ARG A 234 57.28 46.56 -6.34
CA ARG A 234 57.69 45.67 -5.23
C ARG A 234 56.60 44.62 -5.05
N GLY A 235 57.00 43.36 -4.89
CA GLY A 235 56.13 42.42 -4.19
C GLY A 235 55.92 42.99 -2.79
N ALA A 236 54.67 43.27 -2.42
CA ALA A 236 54.36 43.78 -1.10
C ALA A 236 54.88 42.77 -0.08
N TRP A 237 55.86 43.19 0.72
CA TRP A 237 56.20 42.47 1.94
C TRP A 237 54.94 42.47 2.80
N ARG A 238 54.73 41.37 3.54
CA ARG A 238 53.77 41.32 4.65
C ARG A 238 54.17 42.47 5.57
N THR A 239 53.35 43.50 5.52
CA THR A 239 53.50 44.76 6.23
C THR A 239 52.24 44.91 7.03
N ASP A 240 52.31 45.59 8.16
CA ASP A 240 51.18 45.70 9.09
C ASP A 240 49.91 46.21 8.39
N LYS A 241 50.06 47.02 7.32
CA LYS A 241 48.97 47.50 6.45
C LYS A 241 48.33 46.44 5.52
N THR A 242 49.06 45.40 5.13
CA THR A 242 48.52 44.27 4.36
C THR A 242 47.96 43.18 5.25
N GLU A 243 48.56 42.93 6.42
CA GLU A 243 47.98 41.98 7.38
C GLU A 243 46.72 42.57 8.04
N ALA A 244 46.72 43.85 8.44
CA ALA A 244 45.50 44.54 8.90
C ALA A 244 44.38 44.55 7.84
N ARG A 245 44.68 44.62 6.54
CA ARG A 245 43.66 44.47 5.48
C ARG A 245 43.13 43.05 5.36
N ASN A 246 43.98 42.03 5.46
CA ASN A 246 43.53 40.64 5.44
C ASN A 246 42.70 40.31 6.69
N GLU A 247 43.05 40.89 7.85
CA GLU A 247 42.28 40.81 9.09
C GLU A 247 40.95 41.56 8.97
N GLU A 248 40.94 42.78 8.41
CA GLU A 248 39.71 43.55 8.11
C GLU A 248 38.77 42.77 7.18
N GLU A 249 39.30 42.14 6.12
CA GLU A 249 38.55 41.25 5.23
C GLU A 249 38.03 40.00 5.96
N MET A 250 38.83 39.38 6.85
CA MET A 250 38.41 38.26 7.68
C MET A 250 37.29 38.63 8.67
N TYR A 251 37.44 39.75 9.39
CA TYR A 251 36.41 40.26 10.30
C TYR A 251 35.14 40.63 9.54
N LYS A 252 35.26 41.19 8.33
CA LYS A 252 34.12 41.50 7.46
C LYS A 252 33.37 40.24 7.01
N VAL A 253 34.08 39.17 6.64
CA VAL A 253 33.44 37.87 6.32
C VAL A 253 32.74 37.32 7.57
N LEU A 254 33.42 37.29 8.72
CA LEU A 254 32.85 36.80 9.97
C LEU A 254 31.60 37.59 10.40
N LEU A 255 31.63 38.92 10.28
CA LEU A 255 30.46 39.79 10.51
C LEU A 255 29.33 39.46 9.54
N SER A 256 29.62 39.28 8.25
CA SER A 256 28.59 38.93 7.26
C SER A 256 27.96 37.56 7.51
N ASP A 257 28.73 36.57 7.98
CA ASP A 257 28.23 35.26 8.38
C ASP A 257 27.32 35.36 9.61
N TYR A 258 27.70 36.17 10.61
CA TYR A 258 26.84 36.43 11.78
C TYR A 258 25.55 37.16 11.41
N GLU A 259 25.62 38.19 10.55
CA GLU A 259 24.43 38.88 10.05
C GLU A 259 23.52 37.92 9.26
N GLN A 260 24.08 37.06 8.41
CA GLN A 260 23.31 36.07 7.67
C GLN A 260 22.65 35.06 8.62
N ARG A 261 23.38 34.61 9.65
CA ARG A 261 22.84 33.71 10.68
C ARG A 261 21.72 34.37 11.49
N GLN A 262 21.86 35.65 11.84
CA GLN A 262 20.82 36.43 12.52
C GLN A 262 19.58 36.60 11.64
N LYS A 263 19.75 36.94 10.35
CA LYS A 263 18.64 37.02 9.37
C LYS A 263 17.92 35.67 9.22
N GLN A 264 18.66 34.57 9.14
CA GLN A 264 18.09 33.21 9.10
C GLN A 264 17.28 32.90 10.37
N LEU A 265 17.84 33.16 11.56
CA LEU A 265 17.14 32.94 12.83
C LEU A 265 15.86 33.79 12.97
N LEU A 266 15.85 35.02 12.44
CA LEU A 266 14.65 35.85 12.41
C LEU A 266 13.54 35.26 11.51
N VAL A 267 13.91 34.70 10.35
CA VAL A 267 12.97 34.01 9.46
C VAL A 267 12.43 32.73 10.12
N GLU A 268 13.32 31.88 10.66
CA GLU A 268 12.94 30.66 11.38
C GLU A 268 12.02 30.97 12.57
N ASN A 269 12.29 32.04 13.33
CA ASN A 269 11.42 32.48 14.44
C ASN A 269 10.04 32.95 13.95
N ALA A 270 9.98 33.67 12.82
CA ALA A 270 8.71 34.08 12.21
C ALA A 270 7.90 32.89 11.68
N GLU A 271 8.55 31.85 11.14
CA GLU A 271 7.91 30.60 10.73
C GLU A 271 7.38 29.80 11.92
N LEU A 272 8.18 29.65 12.99
CA LEU A 272 7.74 29.01 14.23
C LEU A 272 6.52 29.74 14.84
N LYS A 273 6.50 31.07 14.84
CA LYS A 273 5.34 31.87 15.26
C LYS A 273 4.10 31.58 14.40
N LYS A 274 4.24 31.43 13.08
CA LYS A 274 3.11 31.07 12.19
C LYS A 274 2.57 29.67 12.49
N VAL A 275 3.45 28.67 12.65
CA VAL A 275 3.06 27.29 13.00
C VAL A 275 2.33 27.25 14.34
N LEU A 276 2.83 27.96 15.36
CA LEU A 276 2.19 28.04 16.67
C LEU A 276 0.78 28.66 16.60
N GLN A 277 0.59 29.72 15.83
CA GLN A 277 -0.75 30.32 15.64
C GLN A 277 -1.69 29.41 14.85
N GLN A 278 -1.18 28.65 13.88
CA GLN A 278 -1.98 27.67 13.14
C GLN A 278 -2.43 26.51 14.05
N MET A 279 -1.54 25.95 14.86
CA MET A 279 -1.88 24.94 15.87
C MET A 279 -2.92 25.47 16.87
N LYS A 280 -2.77 26.72 17.34
CA LYS A 280 -3.77 27.38 18.21
C LYS A 280 -5.15 27.45 17.56
N LYS A 281 -5.22 27.79 16.26
CA LYS A 281 -6.47 27.86 15.49
C LYS A 281 -7.12 26.49 15.34
N GLU A 282 -6.34 25.45 15.07
CA GLU A 282 -6.82 24.07 14.94
C GLU A 282 -7.38 23.54 16.27
N ILE A 283 -6.66 23.74 17.38
CA ILE A 283 -7.13 23.37 18.72
C ILE A 283 -8.46 24.06 19.05
N ILE A 284 -8.61 25.36 18.74
CA ILE A 284 -9.87 26.10 18.94
C ILE A 284 -11.00 25.52 18.07
N SER A 285 -10.73 25.12 16.83
CA SER A 285 -11.74 24.54 15.93
C SER A 285 -12.24 23.15 16.36
N LEU A 286 -11.46 22.41 17.17
CA LEU A 286 -11.84 21.12 17.76
C LEU A 286 -12.67 21.26 19.04
N LEU A 287 -12.80 22.46 19.61
CA LEU A 287 -13.64 22.73 20.76
C LEU A 287 -15.11 22.93 20.34
N PRO A 288 -16.09 22.51 21.16
CA PRO A 288 -17.47 22.87 20.94
C PRO A 288 -17.64 24.40 20.98
N PRO A 289 -18.46 25.01 20.09
CA PRO A 289 -18.69 26.45 20.09
C PRO A 289 -19.22 26.90 21.46
N GLN A 290 -18.42 27.70 22.16
CA GLN A 290 -18.74 28.22 23.48
C GLN A 290 -19.96 29.13 23.36
N LYS A 291 -21.14 28.63 23.74
CA LYS A 291 -22.36 29.44 23.87
C LYS A 291 -22.18 30.41 25.04
N GLN A 292 -21.53 31.55 24.78
CA GLN A 292 -21.54 32.69 25.69
C GLN A 292 -22.99 33.11 25.90
N LYS A 293 -23.52 32.86 27.10
CA LYS A 293 -24.67 33.61 27.60
C LYS A 293 -24.18 35.01 27.91
N LEU A 294 -24.29 35.91 26.93
CA LEU A 294 -24.18 37.34 27.17
C LEU A 294 -25.21 37.72 28.23
N LYS A 295 -24.74 38.19 29.39
CA LYS A 295 -25.60 38.74 30.44
C LYS A 295 -25.34 40.24 30.49
N GLU A 296 -26.35 41.00 30.12
CA GLU A 296 -26.34 42.46 30.15
C GLU A 296 -26.04 42.99 31.57
N ARG A 297 -25.24 44.07 31.66
CA ARG A 297 -25.63 45.24 32.44
C ARG A 297 -24.91 46.53 32.02
N SER A 298 -25.72 47.50 31.65
CA SER A 298 -25.59 48.96 31.59
C SER A 298 -24.38 49.74 32.17
N GLU A 299 -23.95 50.70 31.34
CA GLU A 299 -23.83 52.18 31.56
C GLU A 299 -22.53 52.84 32.09
N ASP A 300 -22.30 54.03 31.49
CA ASP A 300 -21.44 55.19 31.81
C ASP A 300 -19.89 55.15 31.68
N GLY A 301 -19.36 56.17 30.99
CA GLY A 301 -17.92 56.51 30.82
C GLY A 301 -17.55 57.81 31.58
N PRO A 302 -16.68 58.72 31.07
CA PRO A 302 -15.81 58.69 29.87
C PRO A 302 -14.34 59.17 30.16
N VAL A 303 -13.59 59.58 29.10
CA VAL A 303 -12.41 60.50 29.07
C VAL A 303 -10.97 59.93 28.97
N LEU A 304 -10.35 60.20 27.79
CA LEU A 304 -8.93 60.50 27.46
C LEU A 304 -7.77 59.99 28.36
N SER A 305 -6.84 59.24 27.77
CA SER A 305 -5.55 59.80 27.28
C SER A 305 -4.58 58.73 26.75
N ASP A 306 -4.33 58.82 25.45
CA ASP A 306 -3.18 58.38 24.65
C ASP A 306 -1.87 58.02 25.42
N LEU A 307 -1.63 56.71 25.64
CA LEU A 307 -0.30 56.09 25.77
C LEU A 307 -0.40 54.57 25.55
N GLU A 308 -0.89 54.16 24.38
CA GLU A 308 -0.81 52.74 23.96
C GLU A 308 0.61 52.43 23.43
N GLU A 309 1.23 51.36 23.94
CA GLU A 309 1.59 50.17 23.14
C GLU A 309 2.26 49.08 24.01
N ASP A 310 3.02 49.44 25.05
CA ASP A 310 3.96 48.50 25.74
C ASP A 310 3.36 47.68 26.91
N ILE A 311 2.19 48.04 27.44
CA ILE A 311 1.52 47.30 28.54
C ILE A 311 0.47 46.30 28.02
N GLY A 312 0.09 46.43 26.74
CA GLY A 312 -0.98 45.65 26.12
C GLY A 312 -0.61 44.20 25.78
N GLU A 313 0.69 43.90 25.56
CA GLU A 313 1.12 42.54 25.20
C GLU A 313 1.20 41.61 26.43
N LEU A 314 1.83 42.05 27.52
CA LEU A 314 1.99 41.25 28.74
C LEU A 314 0.64 40.80 29.33
N ASN A 315 -0.37 41.67 29.29
CA ASN A 315 -1.70 41.35 29.81
C ASN A 315 -2.51 40.47 28.85
N LYS A 316 -2.26 40.54 27.54
CA LYS A 316 -2.83 39.58 26.56
C LYS A 316 -2.20 38.21 26.75
N GLU A 317 -0.88 38.10 26.90
CA GLU A 317 -0.19 36.82 27.05
C GLU A 317 -0.67 36.07 28.33
N ASN A 318 -0.75 36.76 29.48
CA ASN A 318 -1.33 36.20 30.70
C ASN A 318 -2.82 35.82 30.55
N MET A 319 -3.64 36.61 29.84
CA MET A 319 -5.04 36.29 29.58
C MET A 319 -5.20 35.06 28.64
N TRP A 320 -4.27 34.87 27.70
CA TRP A 320 -4.25 33.70 26.82
C TRP A 320 -3.61 32.47 27.46
N GLU A 321 -2.74 32.61 28.46
CA GLU A 321 -2.18 31.47 29.19
C GLU A 321 -3.26 30.79 30.07
N LEU A 322 -4.10 31.58 30.75
CA LEU A 322 -5.35 31.09 31.35
C LEU A 322 -6.29 30.47 30.29
N SER A 323 -6.28 30.96 29.05
CA SER A 323 -7.07 30.35 27.97
C SER A 323 -6.55 28.97 27.58
N CYS A 324 -5.23 28.73 27.56
CA CYS A 324 -4.66 27.43 27.22
C CYS A 324 -5.02 26.35 28.25
N GLU A 325 -4.99 26.67 29.55
CA GLU A 325 -5.45 25.76 30.60
C GLU A 325 -6.97 25.50 30.50
N THR A 326 -7.76 26.56 30.25
CA THR A 326 -9.21 26.46 30.07
C THR A 326 -9.58 25.62 28.83
N VAL A 327 -8.86 25.79 27.73
CA VAL A 327 -9.01 25.02 26.48
C VAL A 327 -8.64 23.56 26.69
N ARG A 328 -7.52 23.29 27.37
CA ARG A 328 -7.08 21.94 27.76
C ARG A 328 -8.13 21.25 28.63
N GLU A 329 -8.68 21.94 29.63
CA GLU A 329 -9.71 21.38 30.51
C GLU A 329 -11.06 21.20 29.79
N GLN A 330 -11.44 22.12 28.89
CA GLN A 330 -12.65 21.96 28.05
C GLN A 330 -12.53 20.77 27.09
N LEU A 331 -11.40 20.61 26.41
CA LEU A 331 -11.13 19.47 25.52
C LEU A 331 -11.17 18.16 26.30
N THR A 332 -10.47 18.12 27.45
CA THR A 332 -10.42 16.93 28.30
C THR A 332 -11.81 16.58 28.85
N ASN A 333 -12.62 17.58 29.24
CA ASN A 333 -14.00 17.35 29.67
C ASN A 333 -14.95 16.94 28.54
N SER A 334 -14.73 17.41 27.31
CA SER A 334 -15.43 16.94 26.12
C SER A 334 -15.15 15.44 25.90
N ILE A 335 -13.87 15.04 25.91
CA ILE A 335 -13.45 13.63 25.77
C ILE A 335 -14.02 12.77 26.90
N ARG A 336 -13.90 13.20 28.17
CA ARG A 336 -14.51 12.52 29.34
C ARG A 336 -16.04 12.41 29.23
N LYS A 337 -16.72 13.35 28.55
CA LYS A 337 -18.17 13.28 28.31
C LYS A 337 -18.52 12.27 27.21
N GLN A 338 -17.80 12.29 26.09
CA GLN A 338 -17.97 11.31 25.01
C GLN A 338 -17.70 9.88 25.51
N TRP A 339 -16.62 9.69 26.27
CA TRP A 339 -16.29 8.40 26.89
C TRP A 339 -17.38 7.88 27.84
N ARG A 340 -17.97 8.75 28.66
CA ARG A 340 -19.12 8.37 29.51
C ARG A 340 -20.37 8.01 28.71
N MET A 341 -20.67 8.72 27.62
CA MET A 341 -21.81 8.38 26.77
C MET A 341 -21.60 7.02 26.08
N LEU A 342 -20.39 6.75 25.59
CA LEU A 342 -20.02 5.46 25.01
C LEU A 342 -20.09 4.33 26.06
N LYS A 343 -19.48 4.51 27.23
CA LYS A 343 -19.54 3.52 28.33
C LYS A 343 -20.98 3.19 28.69
N ASN A 344 -21.82 4.21 28.92
CA ASN A 344 -23.23 4.02 29.26
C ASN A 344 -24.03 3.34 28.13
N HIS A 345 -23.62 3.48 26.87
CA HIS A 345 -24.26 2.78 25.75
C HIS A 345 -23.87 1.30 25.70
N VAL A 346 -22.57 1.00 25.88
CA VAL A 346 -22.05 -0.38 25.99
C VAL A 346 -22.70 -1.09 27.18
N GLU A 347 -22.76 -0.44 28.34
CA GLU A 347 -23.39 -0.97 29.55
C GLU A 347 -24.91 -1.20 29.36
N LYS A 348 -25.61 -0.38 28.54
CA LYS A 348 -27.00 -0.65 28.17
C LYS A 348 -27.16 -1.88 27.28
N LEU A 349 -26.26 -2.08 26.31
CA LEU A 349 -26.27 -3.27 25.44
C LEU A 349 -25.97 -4.54 26.24
N ASP A 350 -25.00 -4.50 27.14
CA ASP A 350 -24.63 -5.60 28.04
C ASP A 350 -25.79 -6.00 28.99
N ASN A 351 -26.46 -5.00 29.58
CA ASN A 351 -27.69 -5.21 30.36
C ASN A 351 -28.87 -5.72 29.51
N GLN A 352 -28.94 -5.39 28.22
CA GLN A 352 -29.97 -5.87 27.31
C GLN A 352 -29.74 -7.36 26.98
N VAL A 353 -28.51 -7.75 26.65
CA VAL A 353 -28.10 -9.17 26.44
C VAL A 353 -28.31 -10.00 27.71
N SER A 354 -27.99 -9.43 28.89
CA SER A 354 -28.18 -10.10 30.18
C SER A 354 -29.66 -10.30 30.54
N ARG A 355 -30.54 -9.34 30.20
CA ARG A 355 -31.99 -9.49 30.43
C ARG A 355 -32.64 -10.56 29.56
N VAL A 356 -32.18 -10.72 28.31
CA VAL A 356 -32.63 -11.80 27.39
C VAL A 356 -32.35 -13.19 27.97
N HIS A 357 -31.32 -13.34 28.82
CA HIS A 357 -30.97 -14.61 29.48
C HIS A 357 -31.72 -14.91 30.79
N SER A 358 -32.51 -13.98 31.35
CA SER A 358 -32.99 -14.11 32.74
C SER A 358 -34.42 -13.67 33.04
N GLY A 359 -35.22 -13.25 32.06
CA GLY A 359 -36.59 -12.81 32.37
C GLY A 359 -37.56 -12.73 31.20
N ALA A 360 -38.58 -13.59 31.27
CA ALA A 360 -39.85 -13.59 30.52
C ALA A 360 -39.74 -13.73 28.98
N LEU A 361 -40.38 -14.79 28.49
CA LEU A 361 -40.67 -15.02 27.08
C LEU A 361 -41.43 -13.83 26.48
N ASN A 362 -40.86 -13.21 25.45
CA ASN A 362 -41.64 -12.51 24.43
C ASN A 362 -41.58 -13.40 23.18
N GLU A 363 -42.74 -13.90 22.77
CA GLU A 363 -42.93 -15.14 22.01
C GLU A 363 -42.79 -14.96 20.48
N GLU A 364 -42.07 -13.93 20.03
CA GLU A 364 -42.10 -13.47 18.63
C GLU A 364 -40.72 -13.39 17.94
N ASP A 365 -39.61 -13.65 18.64
CA ASP A 365 -38.26 -13.67 18.06
C ASP A 365 -37.32 -14.66 18.78
N VAL A 366 -37.88 -15.78 19.24
CA VAL A 366 -37.14 -16.92 19.81
C VAL A 366 -37.57 -18.16 19.05
N ILE A 367 -36.67 -18.68 18.20
CA ILE A 367 -36.84 -19.93 17.47
C ILE A 367 -37.19 -21.05 18.46
N SER A 368 -38.23 -21.84 18.18
CA SER A 368 -38.66 -22.88 19.11
C SER A 368 -37.53 -23.88 19.32
N ARG A 369 -37.49 -24.52 20.50
CA ARG A 369 -36.57 -25.64 20.72
C ARG A 369 -36.77 -26.74 19.68
N GLU A 370 -38.02 -26.97 19.27
CA GLU A 370 -38.41 -27.90 18.21
C GLU A 370 -37.82 -27.48 16.84
N ASP A 371 -37.89 -26.20 16.49
CA ASP A 371 -37.35 -25.66 15.23
C ASP A 371 -35.82 -25.75 15.20
N HIS A 372 -35.16 -25.53 16.33
CA HIS A 372 -33.72 -25.76 16.49
C HIS A 372 -33.36 -27.24 16.32
N GLU A 373 -34.15 -28.16 16.87
CA GLU A 373 -33.93 -29.61 16.76
C GLU A 373 -34.11 -30.07 15.31
N MET A 374 -35.17 -29.63 14.62
CA MET A 374 -35.38 -29.87 13.18
C MET A 374 -34.27 -29.29 12.30
N GLU A 375 -33.81 -28.05 12.56
CA GLU A 375 -32.70 -27.46 11.80
C GLU A 375 -31.38 -28.19 12.06
N THR A 376 -31.15 -28.73 13.27
CA THR A 376 -30.00 -29.62 13.52
C THR A 376 -30.09 -30.94 12.77
N GLU A 377 -31.24 -31.61 12.74
CA GLU A 377 -31.43 -32.84 11.93
C GLU A 377 -31.22 -32.57 10.44
N LYS A 378 -31.75 -31.45 9.93
CA LYS A 378 -31.55 -30.99 8.55
C LYS A 378 -30.07 -30.73 8.24
N LEU A 379 -29.35 -30.03 9.13
CA LEU A 379 -27.92 -29.80 8.97
C LEU A 379 -27.10 -31.10 9.06
N GLU A 380 -27.51 -32.07 9.88
CA GLU A 380 -26.87 -33.40 9.91
C GLU A 380 -27.07 -34.16 8.59
N LEU A 381 -28.25 -34.09 7.98
CA LEU A 381 -28.52 -34.65 6.65
C LEU A 381 -27.71 -33.95 5.55
N GLU A 382 -27.63 -32.62 5.55
CA GLU A 382 -26.80 -31.84 4.61
C GLU A 382 -25.30 -32.17 4.76
N ILE A 383 -24.81 -32.29 6.01
CA ILE A 383 -23.44 -32.73 6.30
C ILE A 383 -23.21 -34.16 5.80
N GLN A 384 -24.18 -35.06 5.96
CA GLN A 384 -24.07 -36.44 5.48
C GLN A 384 -24.04 -36.50 3.95
N GLN A 385 -24.89 -35.73 3.27
CA GLN A 385 -24.88 -35.59 1.81
C GLN A 385 -23.56 -35.00 1.31
N CYS A 386 -23.00 -34.02 2.03
CA CYS A 386 -21.68 -33.45 1.71
C CYS A 386 -20.55 -34.47 1.90
N LYS A 387 -20.58 -35.32 2.94
CA LYS A 387 -19.62 -36.44 3.10
C LYS A 387 -19.70 -37.44 1.94
N GLU A 388 -20.89 -37.76 1.47
CA GLU A 388 -21.10 -38.64 0.32
C GLU A 388 -20.63 -38.01 -0.99
N MET A 389 -20.87 -36.71 -1.18
CA MET A 389 -20.33 -35.94 -2.31
C MET A 389 -18.79 -35.88 -2.28
N ILE A 390 -18.18 -35.65 -1.12
CA ILE A 390 -16.71 -35.69 -0.97
C ILE A 390 -16.16 -37.09 -1.27
N LYS A 391 -16.85 -38.15 -0.84
CA LYS A 391 -16.45 -39.54 -1.11
C LYS A 391 -16.54 -39.88 -2.60
N THR A 392 -17.59 -39.44 -3.31
CA THR A 392 -17.72 -39.63 -4.77
C THR A 392 -16.71 -38.78 -5.54
N GLN A 393 -16.45 -37.53 -5.12
CA GLN A 393 -15.38 -36.70 -5.67
C GLN A 393 -13.99 -37.35 -5.49
N GLN A 394 -13.70 -37.93 -4.32
CA GLN A 394 -12.46 -38.67 -4.09
C GLN A 394 -12.34 -39.92 -4.97
N GLN A 395 -13.43 -40.67 -5.17
CA GLN A 395 -13.46 -41.81 -6.08
C GLN A 395 -13.25 -41.39 -7.55
N LEU A 396 -13.88 -40.30 -7.99
CA LEU A 396 -13.69 -39.74 -9.33
C LEU A 396 -12.26 -39.24 -9.53
N LEU A 397 -11.68 -38.53 -8.55
CA LEU A 397 -10.29 -38.08 -8.59
C LEU A 397 -9.31 -39.27 -8.66
N GLN A 398 -9.58 -40.32 -7.89
CA GLN A 398 -8.78 -41.56 -7.91
C GLN A 398 -8.93 -42.30 -9.25
N GLN A 399 -10.12 -42.31 -9.84
CA GLN A 399 -10.36 -42.86 -11.17
C GLN A 399 -9.68 -42.02 -12.26
N GLN A 400 -9.64 -40.69 -12.11
CA GLN A 400 -8.96 -39.77 -13.03
C GLN A 400 -7.43 -39.91 -12.95
N LEU A 401 -6.86 -40.18 -11.77
CA LEU A 401 -5.45 -40.54 -11.59
C LEU A 401 -5.08 -41.92 -12.15
N MET A 402 -6.04 -42.85 -12.19
CA MET A 402 -5.85 -44.21 -12.75
C MET A 402 -6.27 -44.31 -14.22
N CYS A 403 -6.82 -43.24 -14.79
CA CYS A 403 -7.06 -43.12 -16.22
C CYS A 403 -5.72 -42.78 -16.91
N PRO A 404 -5.31 -43.48 -17.98
CA PRO A 404 -4.15 -43.09 -18.76
C PRO A 404 -4.46 -41.75 -19.47
N CYS A 405 -4.03 -40.66 -18.86
CA CYS A 405 -4.06 -39.33 -19.46
C CYS A 405 -2.95 -39.24 -20.52
N ASP A 406 -3.19 -38.55 -21.64
CA ASP A 406 -2.17 -38.40 -22.70
C ASP A 406 -0.87 -37.82 -22.12
N ASP A 407 0.23 -38.54 -22.32
CA ASP A 407 1.57 -38.21 -21.79
C ASP A 407 1.92 -36.73 -22.06
N ASP A 408 1.63 -36.23 -23.27
CA ASP A 408 1.86 -34.85 -23.71
C ASP A 408 1.28 -33.78 -22.76
N THR A 409 0.11 -34.02 -22.17
CA THR A 409 -0.53 -33.07 -21.24
C THR A 409 0.18 -33.07 -19.88
N THR A 410 0.63 -34.25 -19.43
CA THR A 410 1.38 -34.38 -18.18
C THR A 410 2.79 -33.79 -18.30
N VAL A 411 3.44 -34.00 -19.45
CA VAL A 411 4.75 -33.41 -19.80
C VAL A 411 4.65 -31.89 -19.82
N LEU A 412 3.63 -31.30 -20.46
CA LEU A 412 3.47 -29.84 -20.51
C LEU A 412 3.32 -29.20 -19.12
N LEU A 413 2.50 -29.79 -18.24
CA LEU A 413 2.31 -29.30 -16.87
C LEU A 413 3.59 -29.44 -16.04
N GLN A 414 4.32 -30.54 -16.23
CA GLN A 414 5.60 -30.76 -15.55
C GLN A 414 6.68 -29.81 -16.04
N ASP A 415 6.74 -29.51 -17.35
CA ASP A 415 7.65 -28.51 -17.92
C ASP A 415 7.34 -27.10 -17.38
N CYS A 416 6.07 -26.71 -17.26
CA CYS A 416 5.68 -25.43 -16.64
C CYS A 416 6.18 -25.32 -15.18
N TYR A 417 6.00 -26.37 -14.37
CA TYR A 417 6.47 -26.39 -12.99
C TYR A 417 8.00 -26.36 -12.88
N LEU A 418 8.71 -27.12 -13.73
CA LEU A 418 10.16 -27.09 -13.81
C LEU A 418 10.71 -25.73 -14.26
N LEU A 419 9.96 -25.00 -15.08
CA LEU A 419 10.33 -23.68 -15.57
C LEU A 419 10.21 -22.61 -14.46
N GLU A 420 9.12 -22.64 -13.69
CA GLU A 420 8.95 -21.78 -12.49
C GLU A 420 10.02 -22.07 -11.42
N GLU A 421 10.27 -23.36 -11.12
CA GLU A 421 11.31 -23.79 -10.18
C GLU A 421 12.71 -23.32 -10.63
N ARG A 422 13.01 -23.45 -11.94
CA ARG A 422 14.27 -22.97 -12.53
C ARG A 422 14.42 -21.46 -12.41
N GLU A 423 13.36 -20.69 -12.64
CA GLU A 423 13.39 -19.23 -12.51
C GLU A 423 13.57 -18.80 -11.05
N ARG A 424 12.86 -19.41 -10.10
CA ARG A 424 13.08 -19.16 -8.66
C ARG A 424 14.52 -19.44 -8.25
N LEU A 425 15.06 -20.59 -8.66
CA LEU A 425 16.45 -20.95 -8.36
C LEU A 425 17.46 -19.96 -8.99
N GLN A 426 17.15 -19.42 -10.17
CA GLN A 426 17.98 -18.41 -10.83
C GLN A 426 17.94 -17.05 -10.12
N GLU A 427 16.83 -16.69 -9.48
CA GLU A 427 16.72 -15.50 -8.63
C GLU A 427 17.47 -15.68 -7.30
N GLU A 428 17.32 -16.83 -6.63
CA GLU A 428 18.10 -17.19 -5.44
C GLU A 428 19.61 -17.14 -5.73
N TRP A 429 20.05 -17.72 -6.85
CA TRP A 429 21.46 -17.64 -7.31
C TRP A 429 21.93 -16.21 -7.59
N ARG A 430 21.05 -15.33 -8.07
CA ARG A 430 21.35 -13.90 -8.25
C ARG A 430 21.54 -13.21 -6.90
N LEU A 431 20.66 -13.47 -5.94
CA LEU A 431 20.74 -12.95 -4.58
C LEU A 431 22.02 -13.41 -3.86
N PHE A 432 22.35 -14.71 -3.92
CA PHE A 432 23.61 -15.24 -3.37
C PHE A 432 24.86 -14.59 -4.01
N ARG A 433 24.83 -14.32 -5.31
CA ARG A 433 25.92 -13.62 -6.01
C ARG A 433 26.04 -12.17 -5.55
N GLU A 434 24.93 -11.47 -5.35
CA GLU A 434 24.88 -10.10 -4.82
C GLU A 434 25.43 -10.04 -3.38
N GLN A 435 24.97 -10.94 -2.50
CA GLN A 435 25.48 -11.06 -1.12
C GLN A 435 26.98 -11.33 -1.10
N ARG A 436 27.48 -12.30 -1.89
CA ARG A 436 28.92 -12.59 -1.99
C ARG A 436 29.73 -11.39 -2.47
N LYS A 437 29.18 -10.59 -3.39
CA LYS A 437 29.79 -9.33 -3.86
C LYS A 437 29.78 -8.24 -2.78
N ASN A 438 28.76 -8.18 -1.93
CA ASN A 438 28.69 -7.24 -0.80
C ASN A 438 29.66 -7.62 0.32
N PHE A 439 29.70 -8.88 0.76
CA PHE A 439 30.70 -9.35 1.72
C PHE A 439 32.14 -9.10 1.24
N GLU A 440 32.40 -9.24 -0.06
CA GLU A 440 33.72 -8.94 -0.64
C GLU A 440 34.05 -7.43 -0.65
N LYS A 441 33.06 -6.54 -0.81
CA LYS A 441 33.26 -5.08 -0.62
C LYS A 441 33.51 -4.75 0.84
N GLU A 442 32.72 -5.30 1.76
CA GLU A 442 32.87 -5.10 3.21
C GLU A 442 34.25 -5.58 3.66
N ARG A 443 34.67 -6.78 3.26
CA ARG A 443 36.00 -7.33 3.55
C ARG A 443 37.13 -6.40 3.10
N ARG A 444 37.01 -5.77 1.93
CA ARG A 444 37.96 -4.75 1.45
C ARG A 444 37.90 -3.47 2.30
N SER A 445 36.71 -2.98 2.61
CA SER A 445 36.51 -1.78 3.44
C SER A 445 37.11 -1.96 4.85
N PHE A 446 36.87 -3.11 5.50
CA PHE A 446 37.48 -3.46 6.78
C PHE A 446 39.02 -3.56 6.69
N THR A 447 39.54 -4.15 5.61
CA THR A 447 40.99 -4.26 5.38
C THR A 447 41.62 -2.87 5.20
N GLU A 448 40.99 -1.99 4.41
CA GLU A 448 41.44 -0.62 4.18
C GLU A 448 41.38 0.22 5.47
N ALA A 449 40.30 0.09 6.25
CA ALA A 449 40.18 0.73 7.56
C ALA A 449 41.27 0.27 8.55
N ALA A 450 41.59 -1.03 8.57
CA ALA A 450 42.67 -1.57 9.40
C ALA A 450 44.05 -1.05 8.97
N ILE A 451 44.34 -1.00 7.67
CA ILE A 451 45.59 -0.42 7.13
C ILE A 451 45.69 1.06 7.51
N ARG A 452 44.62 1.83 7.30
CA ARG A 452 44.55 3.25 7.63
C ARG A 452 44.78 3.49 9.13
N LEU A 453 44.13 2.73 10.01
CA LEU A 453 44.31 2.85 11.45
C LEU A 453 45.73 2.47 11.89
N GLY A 454 46.37 1.52 11.19
CA GLY A 454 47.79 1.21 11.35
C GLY A 454 48.71 2.38 10.98
N LEU A 455 48.44 3.07 9.87
CA LEU A 455 49.18 4.27 9.45
C LEU A 455 48.97 5.43 10.43
N GLU A 456 47.73 5.68 10.88
CA GLU A 456 47.41 6.72 11.86
C GLU A 456 48.09 6.43 13.22
N ARG A 457 48.14 5.16 13.68
CA ARG A 457 48.90 4.78 14.88
C ARG A 457 50.40 5.00 14.70
N LYS A 458 50.98 4.63 13.56
CA LYS A 458 52.41 4.83 13.27
C LYS A 458 52.78 6.31 13.28
N ALA A 459 51.97 7.16 12.64
CA ALA A 459 52.16 8.61 12.66
C ALA A 459 52.09 9.17 14.09
N PHE A 460 51.13 8.72 14.91
CA PHE A 460 51.03 9.14 16.31
C PHE A 460 52.22 8.68 17.16
N GLU A 461 52.78 7.50 16.92
CA GLU A 461 54.00 7.02 17.57
C GLU A 461 55.24 7.81 17.14
N GLU A 462 55.34 8.18 15.86
CA GLU A 462 56.38 9.07 15.32
C GLU A 462 56.28 10.49 15.92
N ASP A 463 55.09 11.08 15.98
CA ASP A 463 54.83 12.38 16.63
C ASP A 463 55.18 12.34 18.12
N ARG A 464 54.79 11.27 18.84
CA ARG A 464 55.16 11.07 20.25
C ARG A 464 56.68 10.95 20.41
N GLY A 465 57.35 10.25 19.50
CA GLY A 465 58.81 10.13 19.47
C GLY A 465 59.50 11.47 19.20
N ALA A 466 58.98 12.26 18.26
CA ALA A 466 59.47 13.60 17.95
C ALA A 466 59.26 14.56 19.14
N TRP A 467 58.10 14.49 19.79
CA TRP A 467 57.80 15.27 21.00
C TRP A 467 58.72 14.91 22.17
N LEU A 468 58.92 13.61 22.46
CA LEU A 468 59.88 13.17 23.47
C LEU A 468 61.30 13.62 23.15
N LYS A 469 61.72 13.52 21.88
CA LYS A 469 63.03 14.02 21.42
C LYS A 469 63.15 15.53 21.62
N GLN A 470 62.09 16.30 21.36
CA GLN A 470 62.07 17.74 21.62
C GLN A 470 62.18 18.05 23.11
N GLN A 471 61.47 17.33 23.99
CA GLN A 471 61.57 17.46 25.45
C GLN A 471 62.99 17.16 25.96
N PHE A 472 63.61 16.06 25.49
CA PHE A 472 65.00 15.74 25.83
C PHE A 472 65.98 16.81 25.35
N LEU A 473 65.79 17.34 24.14
CA LEU A 473 66.64 18.41 23.60
C LEU A 473 66.48 19.71 24.40
N SER A 474 65.26 20.13 24.75
CA SER A 474 65.04 21.34 25.55
C SER A 474 65.68 21.25 26.94
N ILE A 475 65.48 20.12 27.63
CA ILE A 475 66.10 19.88 28.95
C ILE A 475 67.63 19.88 28.85
N SER A 476 68.20 19.40 27.74
CA SER A 476 69.65 19.38 27.52
C SER A 476 70.25 20.77 27.24
N THR A 477 69.46 21.74 26.79
CA THR A 477 69.92 23.14 26.60
C THR A 477 70.02 23.92 27.92
N ASP A 478 69.09 23.72 28.85
CA ASP A 478 69.03 24.53 30.08
C ASP A 478 70.21 24.25 31.04
N TYR A 479 70.81 23.07 30.97
CA TYR A 479 72.03 22.73 31.74
C TYR A 479 73.30 23.50 31.32
N LYS A 480 73.26 24.32 30.24
CA LYS A 480 74.42 25.11 29.79
C LYS A 480 74.34 26.62 30.08
N HIS A 481 73.30 27.08 30.78
CA HIS A 481 73.15 28.51 31.13
C HIS A 481 72.92 28.78 32.63
N SER A 482 73.24 27.83 33.52
CA SER A 482 73.09 27.98 34.98
C SER A 482 74.42 27.99 35.75
N GLU A 483 75.37 28.80 35.31
CA GLU A 483 76.43 29.31 36.18
C GLU A 483 76.52 30.83 36.00
N ASN A 484 75.94 31.58 36.95
CA ASN A 484 76.48 32.79 37.61
C ASN A 484 75.38 33.69 38.22
N VAL A 485 75.74 34.36 39.33
CA VAL A 485 75.06 35.50 39.99
C VAL A 485 73.84 35.21 40.90
N THR A 486 74.16 34.78 42.12
CA THR A 486 73.84 35.39 43.43
C THR A 486 72.66 36.39 43.55
N THR A 487 71.79 36.14 44.54
CA THR A 487 70.74 37.06 45.06
C THR A 487 71.31 38.26 45.86
N PRO A 488 70.51 39.31 46.10
CA PRO A 488 69.89 39.41 47.44
C PRO A 488 68.43 39.92 47.46
N SER A 489 67.74 39.70 48.58
CA SER A 489 66.33 40.06 48.81
C SER A 489 66.11 41.42 49.47
N ALA A 490 64.94 42.04 49.26
CA ALA A 490 64.26 42.87 50.27
C ALA A 490 62.73 42.89 50.03
N PHE A 491 61.97 43.08 51.11
CA PHE A 491 60.49 43.01 51.17
C PHE A 491 59.82 44.40 51.25
N LEU A 492 58.47 44.40 51.23
CA LEU A 492 57.48 45.49 51.50
C LEU A 492 56.96 46.25 50.25
N GLY A 493 55.65 46.43 50.03
CA GLY A 493 54.46 45.88 50.72
C GLY A 493 53.16 46.67 50.43
N SER A 494 51.99 46.01 50.48
CA SER A 494 50.61 46.56 50.27
C SER A 494 50.27 47.06 48.84
N SER A 495 49.03 47.01 48.29
CA SER A 495 47.70 46.48 48.71
C SER A 495 46.69 46.74 47.57
N ASP A 496 45.63 45.97 47.26
CA ASP A 496 45.17 44.64 47.73
C ASP A 496 44.13 44.01 46.76
N GLN A 497 43.70 42.78 47.09
CA GLN A 497 42.50 42.02 46.69
C GLN A 497 42.16 41.61 45.23
N ASP A 498 41.57 40.40 45.20
CA ASP A 498 40.73 39.75 44.20
C ASP A 498 41.24 39.46 42.78
N ASN A 499 41.75 38.22 42.62
CA ASN A 499 41.41 37.37 41.48
C ASN A 499 41.48 35.87 41.84
N ARG A 500 40.34 35.17 41.83
CA ARG A 500 40.27 33.70 41.99
C ARG A 500 40.17 33.01 40.62
N LEU A 501 41.08 32.06 40.38
CA LEU A 501 41.03 30.95 39.41
C LEU A 501 40.53 31.22 37.96
N PRO A 502 41.41 31.07 36.96
CA PRO A 502 41.03 30.51 35.67
C PRO A 502 41.07 28.98 35.73
N LYS A 503 39.91 28.32 35.66
CA LYS A 503 39.85 26.87 35.38
C LYS A 503 40.23 26.60 33.91
N SER A 504 40.97 25.53 33.69
CA SER A 504 41.37 25.05 32.37
C SER A 504 40.16 24.56 31.55
N THR A 505 39.79 25.31 30.51
CA THR A 505 38.78 24.89 29.53
C THR A 505 39.44 24.37 28.26
N SER A 506 39.81 23.07 28.23
CA SER A 506 40.20 22.41 26.98
C SER A 506 38.98 21.75 26.34
N GLN A 507 38.52 22.31 25.22
CA GLN A 507 37.43 21.74 24.45
C GLN A 507 37.91 20.47 23.73
N GLN A 508 37.38 19.30 24.11
CA GLN A 508 37.38 18.15 23.19
C GLN A 508 36.24 18.32 22.18
N ARG A 509 36.59 18.68 20.94
CA ARG A 509 35.74 18.40 19.76
C ARG A 509 36.35 17.21 19.01
N LYS A 510 35.60 16.11 18.92
CA LYS A 510 35.75 15.11 17.86
C LYS A 510 34.46 15.02 17.04
N PRO A 511 34.52 14.55 15.78
CA PRO A 511 33.53 14.92 14.77
C PRO A 511 32.31 14.01 14.77
N HIS A 512 31.15 14.58 14.47
CA HIS A 512 29.99 13.82 14.00
C HIS A 512 29.99 13.76 12.47
N CYS A 513 29.92 12.54 11.92
CA CYS A 513 29.47 12.33 10.56
C CYS A 513 28.00 12.74 10.43
N MET A 514 27.66 13.50 9.38
CA MET A 514 26.29 13.70 8.96
C MET A 514 25.89 12.62 7.96
N LEU A 515 25.02 11.70 8.39
CA LEU A 515 24.10 11.01 7.51
C LEU A 515 22.70 11.58 7.82
N GLY A 516 22.11 12.26 6.84
CA GLY A 516 20.80 12.87 6.94
C GLY A 516 19.95 12.50 5.74
N GLY A 517 19.11 11.49 5.91
CA GLY A 517 17.98 11.14 5.03
C GLY A 517 16.72 11.03 5.88
N PRO A 518 15.54 11.49 5.42
CA PRO A 518 14.44 11.83 6.29
C PRO A 518 13.61 10.63 6.75
N VAL A 519 13.12 10.69 7.99
CA VAL A 519 12.04 9.83 8.48
C VAL A 519 10.74 10.63 8.51
N SER A 520 9.77 10.19 7.74
CA SER A 520 8.35 10.49 7.94
C SER A 520 7.72 9.27 8.61
N ALA A 521 6.93 9.48 9.67
CA ALA A 521 6.16 8.42 10.29
C ALA A 521 4.86 8.98 10.91
N GLU A 522 3.73 8.46 10.43
CA GLU A 522 2.48 8.38 11.19
C GLU A 522 2.07 6.89 11.28
N PRO A 523 1.19 6.53 12.24
CA PRO A 523 1.32 5.25 12.94
C PRO A 523 0.40 4.14 12.42
N TYR A 524 0.81 2.88 12.64
CA TYR A 524 -0.09 1.73 12.60
C TYR A 524 0.02 0.87 13.86
N GLN A 525 -1.13 0.32 14.24
CA GLN A 525 -1.33 -0.54 15.41
C GLN A 525 -0.67 -1.91 15.21
N ILE A 526 -0.16 -2.49 16.30
CA ILE A 526 0.33 -3.88 16.31
C ILE A 526 -0.75 -4.75 16.97
N SER A 527 -1.38 -5.61 16.17
CA SER A 527 -2.10 -6.79 16.69
C SER A 527 -1.14 -7.96 16.84
N GLN A 528 -1.17 -8.60 18.00
CA GLN A 528 -0.50 -9.86 18.27
C GLN A 528 -1.20 -10.99 17.50
N TYR A 529 -0.48 -11.90 16.83
CA TYR A 529 -0.91 -13.30 16.70
C TYR A 529 0.27 -14.25 16.35
N ILE A 530 0.61 -15.06 17.36
CA ILE A 530 1.13 -16.45 17.31
C ILE A 530 2.27 -16.82 16.34
N ALA A 531 3.41 -17.20 16.95
CA ALA A 531 4.26 -18.30 16.49
C ALA A 531 4.46 -19.31 17.65
N ARG A 532 3.42 -20.08 17.95
CA ARG A 532 3.48 -21.30 18.77
C ARG A 532 3.13 -22.48 17.89
N ASN A 533 4.12 -23.29 17.53
CA ASN A 533 4.10 -24.75 17.62
C ASN A 533 5.34 -25.36 16.96
N SER A 534 6.38 -25.58 17.77
CA SER A 534 7.30 -26.68 17.54
C SER A 534 6.80 -27.86 18.37
N SER A 535 6.36 -28.95 17.72
CA SER A 535 6.19 -30.26 18.36
C SER A 535 6.12 -31.39 17.33
N SER A 536 7.28 -31.97 17.04
CA SER A 536 7.41 -33.39 16.69
C SER A 536 8.76 -33.88 17.20
N ALA A 537 8.76 -34.43 18.41
CA ALA A 537 9.95 -35.02 19.03
C ALA A 537 9.83 -36.56 19.03
N ALA A 538 10.86 -37.22 18.47
CA ALA A 538 11.16 -38.66 18.57
C ALA A 538 10.08 -39.63 17.98
N LEU A 539 10.40 -40.81 17.42
CA LEU A 539 11.37 -41.79 17.89
C LEU A 539 11.56 -42.94 16.86
N ARG A 540 12.79 -43.46 16.72
CA ARG A 540 13.20 -44.79 16.15
C ARG A 540 12.84 -45.15 14.69
N LYS A 541 13.88 -45.49 13.92
CA LYS A 541 14.03 -46.81 13.25
C LYS A 541 15.53 -47.19 13.17
N PRO A 542 15.89 -48.49 13.00
CA PRO A 542 17.16 -49.02 13.48
C PRO A 542 18.29 -49.12 12.44
N ALA A 543 19.47 -49.49 12.97
CA ALA A 543 20.75 -49.81 12.38
C ALA A 543 20.76 -50.65 11.07
N GLY A 544 21.86 -50.54 10.32
CA GLY A 544 22.14 -51.36 9.14
C GLY A 544 23.50 -51.11 8.48
N ASP A 545 24.55 -50.81 9.25
CA ASP A 545 25.90 -50.63 8.70
C ASP A 545 26.70 -51.95 8.81
N SER A 546 27.06 -52.54 7.66
CA SER A 546 27.91 -53.74 7.57
C SER A 546 28.49 -53.95 6.17
N LYS A 547 29.62 -53.29 5.90
CA LYS A 547 30.77 -53.92 5.21
C LYS A 547 31.67 -54.49 6.31
N PRO A 548 32.40 -55.61 6.13
CA PRO A 548 33.27 -55.83 4.96
C PRO A 548 33.42 -57.28 4.45
N ASN A 549 33.91 -57.45 3.22
CA ASN A 549 35.25 -58.01 2.96
C ASN A 549 35.58 -58.14 1.46
N GLN A 550 36.87 -57.99 1.15
CA GLN A 550 37.46 -58.44 -0.10
C GLN A 550 37.53 -59.97 -0.11
N TRP A 551 37.26 -60.59 -1.27
CA TRP A 551 38.06 -61.71 -1.78
C TRP A 551 38.31 -61.47 -3.27
N VAL A 552 39.42 -62.02 -3.77
CA VAL A 552 40.04 -61.79 -5.09
C VAL A 552 39.94 -63.09 -5.92
N GLU A 553 40.27 -62.98 -7.20
CA GLU A 553 40.37 -64.07 -8.21
C GLU A 553 39.01 -64.59 -8.71
N SER A 554 38.66 -64.36 -9.99
CA SER A 554 39.21 -64.97 -11.22
C SER A 554 38.52 -66.30 -11.53
N ASP A 555 37.73 -66.35 -12.60
CA ASP A 555 38.23 -66.96 -13.84
C ASP A 555 37.29 -66.75 -15.04
N LYS A 556 37.84 -67.06 -16.22
CA LYS A 556 37.17 -67.06 -17.51
C LYS A 556 36.70 -68.47 -17.89
N GLU A 557 35.74 -68.51 -18.81
CA GLU A 557 35.63 -69.49 -19.92
C GLU A 557 35.69 -71.01 -19.58
N THR A 558 34.52 -71.64 -19.66
CA THR A 558 34.27 -72.97 -20.30
C THR A 558 35.16 -74.16 -19.93
N GLU A 559 34.65 -75.10 -19.13
CA GLU A 559 33.93 -76.31 -19.64
C GLU A 559 33.03 -76.91 -18.53
#